data_AF-A0A933KT25-F1
#
_entry.id   AF-A0A933KT25-F1
#
_cell.length_a   1.000
_cell.length_b   1.000
_cell.length_c   1.000
_cell.angle_alpha   90.00
_cell.angle_beta   90.00
_cell.angle_gamma   90.00
#
_symmetry.space_group_name_H-M   'P 1'
#
loop_
_entity.id
_entity.type
_entity.pdbx_description
1 polymer ?
#
loop_
_entity_poly.entity_id
_entity_poly.type
_entity_poly.pdbx_seq_one_letter_code
_entity_poly.pdbx_strand_id
1 'polypeptide(L)'
;MSRVVYSNVADTVDHVPLREAHAVRLVTAAEEGTGVNALPGGVYGFTYSPGLQNAPLFASRRYRSYEIHKLAGGETFVIAFADADTAGRIASAPGEVSVRVQPDPAGTSRTLVTIPYGRVRHHRQYAAPNEEGFMVTLAPSQ
;
A
#
# COMPACT_ATOMS: atom_id res chain seq x y z
N MET A 1 17.37 -6.75 27.54
CA MET A 1 16.70 -6.75 26.22
C MET A 1 16.47 -5.31 25.83
N SER A 2 17.17 -4.80 24.82
CA SER A 2 16.96 -3.41 24.36
C SER A 2 15.58 -3.27 23.73
N ARG A 3 14.78 -2.33 24.22
CA ARG A 3 13.47 -1.99 23.65
C ARG A 3 13.70 -1.45 22.24
N VAL A 4 13.34 -2.21 21.23
CA VAL A 4 13.32 -1.72 19.84
C VAL A 4 12.27 -0.61 19.77
N VAL A 5 12.72 0.63 19.66
CA VAL A 5 11.84 1.78 19.42
C VAL A 5 11.60 1.85 17.92
N TYR A 6 10.40 1.47 17.48
CA TYR A 6 10.00 1.70 16.10
C TYR A 6 9.64 3.17 15.94
N SER A 7 10.26 3.84 14.96
CA SER A 7 9.89 5.20 14.60
C SER A 7 8.57 5.19 13.83
N ASN A 8 7.58 5.91 14.35
CA ASN A 8 6.36 6.20 13.60
C ASN A 8 6.67 7.17 12.47
N VAL A 9 6.01 6.99 11.33
CA VAL A 9 6.14 7.88 10.17
C VAL A 9 4.88 8.72 10.04
N ALA A 10 5.05 10.03 9.84
CA ALA A 10 3.92 10.94 9.68
C ALA A 10 3.23 10.76 8.32
N ASP A 11 1.93 11.03 8.29
CA ASP A 11 1.17 11.10 7.06
C ASP A 11 1.64 12.23 6.15
N THR A 12 1.63 11.98 4.84
CA THR A 12 1.76 13.07 3.85
C THR A 12 0.42 13.79 3.69
N VAL A 13 0.47 15.00 3.14
CA VAL A 13 -0.73 15.82 2.88
C VAL A 13 -1.78 15.13 2.01
N ASP A 14 -1.37 14.17 1.18
CA ASP A 14 -2.25 13.46 0.24
C ASP A 14 -2.99 12.27 0.87
N HIS A 15 -2.56 11.75 2.03
CA HIS A 15 -3.19 10.58 2.63
C HIS A 15 -4.60 10.87 3.16
N VAL A 16 -4.81 12.01 3.83
CA VAL A 16 -6.11 12.34 4.43
C VAL A 16 -7.21 12.47 3.37
N PRO A 17 -7.02 13.27 2.29
CA PRO A 17 -8.01 13.36 1.22
C PRO A 17 -8.28 12.00 0.55
N LEU A 18 -7.25 11.16 0.39
CA LEU A 18 -7.42 9.84 -0.20
C LEU A 18 -8.26 8.90 0.68
N ARG A 19 -8.02 8.89 2.00
CA ARG A 19 -8.80 8.10 2.96
C ARG A 19 -10.27 8.55 2.99
N GLU A 20 -10.51 9.86 2.95
CA GLU A 20 -11.86 10.44 2.84
C GLU A 20 -12.54 10.02 1.53
N ALA A 21 -11.84 10.14 0.39
CA ALA A 21 -12.36 9.74 -0.91
C ALA A 21 -12.68 8.24 -0.99
N HIS A 22 -11.88 7.39 -0.33
CA HIS A 22 -12.11 5.95 -0.22
C HIS A 22 -13.14 5.59 0.88
N ALA A 23 -13.60 6.57 1.68
CA ALA A 23 -14.51 6.37 2.80
C ALA A 23 -14.03 5.26 3.77
N VAL A 24 -12.74 5.27 4.11
CA VAL A 24 -12.12 4.26 4.97
C VAL A 24 -11.83 4.82 6.37
N ARG A 25 -12.02 3.99 7.39
CA ARG A 25 -11.57 4.26 8.78
C ARG A 25 -10.36 3.41 9.14
N LEU A 26 -9.57 3.85 10.13
CA LEU A 26 -8.46 3.04 10.61
C LEU A 26 -8.98 1.72 11.21
N VAL A 27 -8.21 0.64 11.07
CA VAL A 27 -8.44 -0.60 11.81
C VAL A 27 -8.44 -0.34 13.32
N THR A 28 -9.36 -0.97 14.04
CA THR A 28 -9.45 -0.93 15.50
C THR A 28 -8.45 -1.90 16.14
N ALA A 29 -8.23 -1.76 17.44
CA ALA A 29 -7.36 -2.66 18.20
C ALA A 29 -7.78 -4.15 18.12
N ALA A 30 -9.08 -4.43 17.97
CA ALA A 30 -9.60 -5.79 17.81
C ALA A 30 -9.40 -6.34 16.39
N GLU A 31 -9.22 -5.46 15.40
CA GLU A 31 -9.01 -5.80 14.00
C GLU A 31 -7.51 -5.95 13.66
N GLU A 32 -6.61 -5.40 14.48
CA GLU A 32 -5.16 -5.48 14.25
C GLU A 32 -4.65 -6.93 14.12
N GLY A 33 -3.73 -7.13 13.18
CA GLY A 33 -3.17 -8.45 12.85
C GLY A 33 -4.10 -9.33 12.01
N THR A 34 -5.36 -8.94 11.81
CA THR A 34 -6.28 -9.65 10.92
C THR A 34 -5.92 -9.39 9.47
N GLY A 35 -5.96 -10.45 8.64
CA GLY A 35 -5.73 -10.35 7.20
C GLY A 35 -6.79 -9.49 6.51
N VAL A 36 -6.39 -8.66 5.55
CA VAL A 36 -7.30 -7.73 4.85
C VAL A 36 -8.52 -8.43 4.22
N ASN A 37 -8.37 -9.66 3.74
CA ASN A 37 -9.47 -10.46 3.21
C ASN A 37 -10.56 -10.78 4.25
N ALA A 38 -10.20 -10.90 5.53
CA ALA A 38 -11.12 -11.23 6.64
C ALA A 38 -11.68 -10.01 7.37
N LEU A 39 -11.16 -8.80 7.11
CA LEU A 39 -11.65 -7.56 7.70
C LEU A 39 -12.98 -7.10 7.07
N PRO A 40 -13.80 -6.28 7.76
CA PRO A 40 -14.93 -5.62 7.13
C PRO A 40 -14.48 -4.63 6.04
N GLY A 41 -15.38 -4.26 5.12
CA GLY A 41 -15.12 -3.16 4.19
C GLY A 41 -15.14 -1.79 4.87
N GLY A 42 -14.57 -0.79 4.20
CA GLY A 42 -14.48 0.59 4.71
C GLY A 42 -13.36 0.77 5.74
N VAL A 43 -12.28 -0.01 5.65
CA VAL A 43 -11.15 0.06 6.58
C VAL A 43 -9.83 0.30 5.86
N TYR A 44 -8.89 0.91 6.56
CA TYR A 44 -7.50 0.99 6.17
C TYR A 44 -6.56 0.65 7.32
N GLY A 45 -5.35 0.25 6.98
CA GLY A 45 -4.28 0.00 7.95
C GLY A 45 -2.96 -0.22 7.26
N PHE A 46 -1.94 -0.53 8.05
CA PHE A 46 -0.56 -0.60 7.59
C PHE A 46 -0.04 -2.03 7.60
N THR A 47 0.79 -2.38 6.61
CA THR A 47 1.37 -3.72 6.50
C THR A 47 2.80 -3.69 5.99
N TYR A 48 3.56 -4.72 6.34
CA TYR A 48 4.86 -5.03 5.73
C TYR A 48 4.75 -6.05 4.61
N SER A 49 3.56 -6.47 4.20
CA SER A 49 3.40 -7.51 3.19
C SER A 49 2.33 -7.14 2.16
N PRO A 50 2.50 -6.01 1.44
CA PRO A 50 1.46 -5.42 0.59
C PRO A 50 1.02 -6.30 -0.60
N GLY A 51 1.81 -7.32 -0.96
CA GLY A 51 1.47 -8.25 -2.04
C GLY A 51 0.64 -9.46 -1.60
N LEU A 52 0.47 -9.70 -0.30
CA LEU A 52 -0.28 -10.84 0.20
C LEU A 52 -1.79 -10.53 0.22
N GLN A 53 -2.61 -11.42 -0.36
CA GLN A 53 -4.06 -11.27 -0.34
C GLN A 53 -4.66 -11.28 1.07
N ASN A 54 -3.97 -11.91 2.02
CA ASN A 54 -4.31 -11.94 3.45
C ASN A 54 -3.35 -11.08 4.29
N ALA A 55 -2.78 -10.01 3.71
CA ALA A 55 -1.86 -9.13 4.42
C ALA A 55 -2.45 -8.68 5.77
N PRO A 56 -1.75 -8.90 6.90
CA PRO A 56 -2.21 -8.43 8.20
C PRO A 56 -2.12 -6.90 8.25
N LEU A 57 -3.16 -6.25 8.77
CA LEU A 57 -3.20 -4.79 8.93
C LEU A 57 -2.99 -4.39 10.40
N PHE A 58 -2.28 -3.28 10.60
CA PHE A 58 -2.02 -2.70 11.91
C PHE A 58 -2.43 -1.22 11.92
N ALA A 59 -2.80 -0.69 13.08
CA ALA A 59 -3.26 0.71 13.21
C ALA A 59 -2.11 1.72 13.16
N SER A 60 -0.90 1.29 13.53
CA SER A 60 0.28 2.16 13.59
C SER A 60 1.07 2.12 12.29
N ARG A 61 1.25 3.29 11.66
CA ARG A 61 2.19 3.44 10.55
C ARG A 61 3.62 3.37 11.06
N ARG A 62 4.38 2.39 10.58
CA ARG A 62 5.79 2.20 10.94
C ARG A 62 6.68 2.40 9.72
N TYR A 63 7.97 2.64 9.95
CA TYR A 63 8.94 2.79 8.87
C TYR A 63 8.83 1.64 7.85
N ARG A 64 8.70 1.98 6.56
CA ARG A 64 8.54 1.05 5.43
C ARG A 64 7.26 0.20 5.40
N SER A 65 6.25 0.54 6.19
CA SER A 65 4.94 -0.09 6.04
C SER A 65 4.15 0.57 4.91
N TYR A 66 3.51 -0.24 4.08
CA TYR A 66 2.54 0.23 3.09
C TYR A 66 1.17 0.38 3.74
N GLU A 67 0.38 1.32 3.23
CA GLU A 67 -1.02 1.45 3.60
C GLU A 67 -1.89 0.64 2.63
N ILE A 68 -2.92 -0.01 3.17
CA ILE A 68 -3.91 -0.76 2.38
C ILE A 68 -5.29 -0.22 2.70
N HIS A 69 -6.08 0.03 1.66
CA HIS A 69 -7.50 0.39 1.77
C HIS A 69 -8.35 -0.80 1.33
N LYS A 70 -9.31 -1.22 2.15
CA LYS A 70 -10.41 -2.10 1.75
C LYS A 70 -11.70 -1.28 1.71
N LEU A 71 -12.24 -1.04 0.52
CA LEU A 71 -13.47 -0.28 0.34
C LEU A 71 -14.69 -1.04 0.84
N ALA A 72 -15.81 -0.33 1.01
CA ALA A 72 -17.08 -0.94 1.42
C ALA A 72 -17.57 -2.03 0.46
N GLY A 73 -17.28 -1.91 -0.85
CA GLY A 73 -17.58 -2.92 -1.87
C GLY A 73 -16.66 -4.15 -1.84
N GLY A 74 -15.60 -4.12 -1.03
CA GLY A 74 -14.62 -5.20 -0.88
C GLY A 74 -13.37 -5.04 -1.76
N GLU A 75 -13.35 -4.07 -2.68
CA GLU A 75 -12.16 -3.73 -3.45
C GLU A 75 -11.00 -3.33 -2.53
N THR A 76 -9.83 -3.89 -2.79
CA THR A 76 -8.64 -3.66 -1.97
C THR A 76 -7.55 -2.98 -2.79
N PHE A 77 -6.91 -1.96 -2.22
CA PHE A 77 -5.87 -1.16 -2.86
C PHE A 77 -4.62 -1.11 -1.98
N VAL A 78 -3.44 -1.25 -2.59
CA VAL A 78 -2.18 -0.80 -1.98
C VAL A 78 -2.03 0.69 -2.25
N ILE A 79 -1.69 1.45 -1.22
CA ILE A 79 -1.30 2.85 -1.31
C ILE A 79 0.22 2.92 -1.24
N ALA A 80 0.83 3.57 -2.23
CA ALA A 80 2.28 3.65 -2.35
C ALA A 80 2.72 4.95 -3.03
N PHE A 81 4.02 5.17 -3.11
CA PHE A 81 4.64 6.29 -3.80
C PHE A 81 5.39 5.83 -5.04
N ALA A 82 5.26 6.59 -6.13
CA ALA A 82 5.98 6.37 -7.37
C ALA A 82 6.46 7.70 -7.96
N ASP A 83 7.36 7.64 -8.94
CA ASP A 83 7.63 8.81 -9.79
C ASP A 83 6.47 9.04 -10.78
N ALA A 84 6.47 10.20 -11.45
CA ALA A 84 5.37 10.61 -12.33
C ALA A 84 5.18 9.66 -13.53
N ASP A 85 6.27 9.13 -14.11
CA ASP A 85 6.21 8.18 -15.23
C ASP A 85 5.57 6.86 -14.77
N THR A 86 6.05 6.34 -13.63
CA THR A 86 5.54 5.12 -13.02
C THR A 86 4.07 5.27 -12.61
N ALA A 87 3.69 6.41 -12.04
CA ALA A 87 2.30 6.71 -11.71
C ALA A 87 1.40 6.71 -12.96
N GLY A 88 1.85 7.33 -14.05
CA GLY A 88 1.15 7.29 -15.34
C GLY A 88 0.98 5.86 -15.86
N ARG A 89 2.04 5.04 -15.81
CA ARG A 89 2.00 3.63 -16.20
C ARG A 89 1.06 2.79 -15.34
N ILE A 90 1.00 3.03 -14.03
CA ILE A 90 0.02 2.36 -13.14
C ILE A 90 -1.40 2.74 -13.57
N ALA A 91 -1.66 4.00 -13.90
CA ALA A 91 -2.99 4.50 -14.23
C ALA A 91 -3.51 4.01 -15.60
N SER A 92 -2.66 3.97 -16.64
CA SER A 92 -3.12 3.88 -18.03
C SER A 92 -2.42 2.84 -18.92
N ALA A 93 -1.60 1.95 -18.37
CA ALA A 93 -0.89 0.97 -19.21
C ALA A 93 -1.87 0.08 -20.01
N PRO A 94 -1.76 0.06 -21.36
CA PRO A 94 -2.63 -0.76 -22.22
C PRO A 94 -2.25 -2.25 -22.19
N GLY A 95 -1.10 -2.57 -21.60
CA GLY A 95 -0.55 -3.91 -21.46
C GLY A 95 -0.13 -4.19 -20.03
N GLU A 96 0.35 -5.41 -19.80
CA GLU A 96 0.96 -5.76 -18.52
C GLU A 96 2.18 -4.87 -18.24
N VAL A 97 2.28 -4.38 -17.01
CA VAL A 97 3.35 -3.46 -16.63
C VAL A 97 3.99 -3.85 -15.31
N SER A 98 5.32 -3.96 -15.29
CA SER A 98 6.08 -4.14 -14.06
C SER A 98 6.63 -2.80 -13.58
N VAL A 99 6.32 -2.46 -12.34
CA VAL A 99 6.68 -1.17 -11.70
C VAL A 99 7.25 -1.39 -10.31
N ARG A 100 8.06 -0.43 -9.85
CA ARG A 100 8.56 -0.36 -8.48
C ARG A 100 7.86 0.78 -7.75
N VAL A 101 7.33 0.52 -6.56
CA VAL A 101 6.72 1.55 -5.71
C VAL A 101 7.25 1.51 -4.28
N GLN A 102 7.23 2.65 -3.62
CA GLN A 102 7.80 2.87 -2.30
C GLN A 102 6.71 3.05 -1.23
N PRO A 103 6.96 2.66 0.04
CA PRO A 103 6.00 2.87 1.12
C PRO A 103 5.95 4.35 1.58
N ASP A 104 7.03 5.08 1.34
CA ASP A 104 7.23 6.46 1.76
C ASP A 104 7.81 7.29 0.59
N PRO A 105 7.63 8.62 0.58
CA PRO A 105 8.26 9.47 -0.43
C PRO A 105 9.78 9.33 -0.40
N ALA A 106 10.40 8.97 -1.54
CA ALA A 106 11.84 8.77 -1.64
C ALA A 106 12.37 9.22 -3.00
N GLY A 107 13.38 10.10 -3.01
CA GLY A 107 13.97 10.64 -4.24
C GLY A 107 12.91 11.29 -5.14
N THR A 108 12.73 10.75 -6.35
CA THR A 108 11.70 11.16 -7.33
C THR A 108 10.33 10.52 -7.08
N SER A 109 10.25 9.47 -6.26
CA SER A 109 9.00 8.79 -5.92
C SER A 109 8.21 9.60 -4.89
N ARG A 110 7.45 10.59 -5.38
CA ARG A 110 6.68 11.52 -4.53
C ARG A 110 5.19 11.53 -4.85
N THR A 111 4.77 10.87 -5.91
CA THR A 111 3.37 10.80 -6.33
C THR A 111 2.69 9.64 -5.61
N LEU A 112 1.64 9.94 -4.84
CA LEU A 112 0.79 8.93 -4.22
C LEU A 112 -0.01 8.19 -5.30
N VAL A 113 0.00 6.86 -5.26
CA VAL A 113 -0.67 5.99 -6.23
C VAL A 113 -1.52 4.94 -5.52
N THR A 114 -2.62 4.55 -6.16
CA THR A 114 -3.49 3.44 -5.74
C THR A 114 -3.29 2.26 -6.68
N ILE A 115 -2.95 1.10 -6.12
CA ILE A 115 -2.75 -0.14 -6.88
C ILE A 115 -3.86 -1.13 -6.52
N PRO A 116 -4.80 -1.43 -7.43
CA PRO A 116 -5.86 -2.38 -7.16
C PRO A 116 -5.31 -3.80 -7.04
N TYR A 117 -5.67 -4.52 -5.98
CA TYR A 117 -5.28 -5.93 -5.79
C TYR A 117 -5.69 -6.81 -6.97
N GLY A 118 -6.87 -6.56 -7.55
CA GLY A 118 -7.38 -7.32 -8.70
C GLY A 118 -6.50 -7.20 -9.95
N ARG A 119 -5.65 -6.17 -10.06
CA ARG A 119 -4.69 -6.00 -11.16
C ARG A 119 -3.36 -6.69 -10.89
N VAL A 120 -3.03 -7.04 -9.64
CA VAL A 120 -1.74 -7.67 -9.31
C VAL A 120 -1.69 -9.09 -9.88
N ARG A 121 -0.70 -9.36 -10.74
CA ARG A 121 -0.44 -10.70 -11.32
C ARG A 121 0.74 -11.37 -10.62
N HIS A 122 1.82 -10.62 -10.47
CA HIS A 122 3.02 -11.05 -9.78
C HIS A 122 3.49 -9.93 -8.88
N HIS A 123 4.13 -10.30 -7.77
CA HIS A 123 4.78 -9.35 -6.90
C HIS A 123 6.07 -9.92 -6.37
N ARG A 124 7.03 -9.04 -6.11
CA ARG A 124 8.26 -9.38 -5.41
C ARG A 124 8.55 -8.26 -4.43
N GLN A 125 8.60 -8.63 -3.15
CA GLN A 125 9.00 -7.71 -2.12
C GLN A 125 10.48 -7.88 -1.85
N TYR A 126 11.24 -6.80 -2.02
CA TYR A 126 12.65 -6.81 -1.67
C TYR A 126 12.80 -6.31 -0.24
N ALA A 127 13.49 -7.11 0.58
CA ALA A 127 13.89 -6.77 1.94
C ALA A 127 15.42 -6.64 2.07
N ALA A 128 16.15 -6.76 0.96
CA ALA A 128 17.61 -6.74 0.96
C ALA A 128 18.14 -5.29 1.10
N PRO A 129 19.33 -5.10 1.71
CA PRO A 129 20.01 -3.82 1.71
C PRO A 129 20.23 -3.36 0.25
N ASN A 130 19.77 -2.17 -0.10
CA ASN A 130 19.87 -1.52 -1.43
C ASN A 130 18.82 -1.93 -2.49
N GLU A 131 17.95 -2.90 -2.21
CA GLU A 131 16.78 -3.19 -3.04
C GLU A 131 15.52 -2.75 -2.30
N GLU A 132 15.22 -1.46 -2.37
CA GLU A 132 14.07 -0.88 -1.67
C GLU A 132 12.82 -0.87 -2.54
N GLY A 133 11.69 -1.23 -1.92
CA GLY A 133 10.36 -1.09 -2.49
C GLY A 133 9.68 -2.40 -2.83
N PHE A 134 8.48 -2.25 -3.37
CA PHE A 134 7.58 -3.31 -3.76
C PHE A 134 7.54 -3.35 -5.28
N MET A 135 8.04 -4.45 -5.86
CA MET A 135 7.85 -4.70 -7.29
C MET A 135 6.50 -5.35 -7.48
N VAL A 136 5.74 -4.80 -8.41
CA VAL A 136 4.43 -5.32 -8.76
C VAL A 136 4.26 -5.34 -10.27
N THR A 137 3.75 -6.46 -10.76
CA THR A 137 3.34 -6.65 -12.15
C THR A 137 1.82 -6.54 -12.20
N LEU A 138 1.34 -5.57 -12.96
CA LEU A 138 -0.07 -5.21 -13.06
C LEU A 138 -0.63 -5.59 -14.41
N ALA A 139 -1.82 -6.19 -14.41
CA ALA A 139 -2.66 -6.33 -15.58
C ALA A 139 -3.02 -4.94 -16.18
N PRO A 140 -3.42 -4.89 -17.46
CA PRO A 140 -3.82 -3.65 -18.13
C PRO A 140 -4.87 -2.86 -17.34
N SER A 141 -4.87 -1.54 -17.47
CA SER A 141 -5.98 -0.71 -17.00
C SER A 141 -7.24 -1.07 -17.81
N GLN A 142 -8.35 -1.33 -17.12
CA GLN A 142 -9.66 -1.49 -17.75
C GLN A 142 -10.24 -0.14 -18.16
#